data_AF-T0Y7N0-F1
#
_entry.id   AF-T0Y7N0-F1
#
_cell.length_a   1.000
_cell.length_b   1.000
_cell.length_c   1.000
_cell.angle_alpha   90.00
_cell.angle_beta   90.00
_cell.angle_gamma   90.00
#
_symmetry.space_group_name_H-M   'P 1'
#
loop_
_entity.id
_entity.type
_entity.pdbx_description
1 polymer ?
#
loop_
_entity_poly.entity_id
_entity_poly.type
_entity_poly.pdbx_seq_one_letter_code
_entity_poly.pdbx_strand_id
1 'polypeptide(L)'
;MSGRFRLFKFQQAVGEETYSVDRLDGGLRLRAEFAFTDRGERVPLRAELRATDTFEPTFFEVEGRNARRADLHESVHFEDDEVELRTGGSAVRVARPEGAFPISGVRAGLPADGAAALLADARGPGGSADPPPQRGAHRAARNGPARRPARPGAPV
;
A
#
# COMPACT_ATOMS: atom_id res chain seq x y z
N MET A 1 -19.77 11.86 7.33
CA MET A 1 -19.29 10.90 8.37
C MET A 1 -17.89 11.33 8.80
N SER A 2 -17.49 11.07 10.04
CA SER A 2 -16.11 11.30 10.48
C SER A 2 -15.64 10.21 11.43
N GLY A 3 -14.33 10.12 11.63
CA GLY A 3 -13.72 9.19 12.56
C GLY A 3 -12.33 9.63 13.01
N ARG A 4 -11.79 8.92 13.99
CA ARG A 4 -10.45 9.17 14.54
C ARG A 4 -9.78 7.86 14.90
N PHE A 5 -8.51 7.74 14.51
CA PHE A 5 -7.61 6.66 14.89
C PHE A 5 -6.50 7.21 15.77
N ARG A 6 -6.07 6.41 16.74
CA ARG A 6 -4.90 6.71 17.56
C ARG A 6 -3.73 5.89 17.06
N LEU A 7 -2.60 6.55 16.87
CA LEU A 7 -1.42 5.96 16.26
C LEU A 7 -0.50 5.43 17.35
N PHE A 8 -0.05 4.19 17.18
CA PHE A 8 0.87 3.55 18.11
C PHE A 8 2.18 3.16 17.42
N LYS A 9 3.28 3.44 18.09
CA LYS A 9 4.62 2.94 17.73
C LYS A 9 5.23 2.37 18.99
N PHE A 10 5.69 1.12 18.94
CA PHE A 10 6.17 0.39 20.13
C PHE A 10 5.21 0.46 21.32
N GLN A 11 3.91 0.28 21.07
CA GLN A 11 2.82 0.35 22.05
C GLN A 11 2.63 1.74 22.72
N GLN A 12 3.37 2.76 22.29
CA GLN A 12 3.20 4.12 22.77
C GLN A 12 2.32 4.89 21.80
N ALA A 13 1.34 5.63 22.35
CA ALA A 13 0.55 6.56 21.58
C ALA A 13 1.46 7.70 21.08
N VAL A 14 1.69 7.74 19.78
CA VAL A 14 2.59 8.73 19.16
C VAL A 14 1.84 9.79 18.37
N GLY A 15 0.54 9.63 18.15
CA GLY A 15 -0.21 10.57 17.33
C GLY A 15 -1.66 10.18 17.10
N GLU A 16 -2.30 10.90 16.20
CA GLU A 16 -3.70 10.70 15.81
C GLU A 16 -3.88 10.91 14.31
N GLU A 17 -4.89 10.24 13.76
CA GLU A 17 -5.45 10.50 12.45
C GLU A 17 -6.93 10.81 12.62
N THR A 18 -7.40 11.88 11.99
CA THR A 18 -8.83 12.22 11.91
C THR A 18 -9.24 12.25 10.46
N TYR A 19 -10.40 11.71 10.14
CA TYR A 19 -10.94 11.77 8.79
C TYR A 19 -12.39 12.26 8.77
N SER A 20 -12.78 12.83 7.64
CA SER A 20 -14.15 13.21 7.32
C SER A 20 -14.48 12.81 5.89
N VAL A 21 -15.70 12.33 5.68
CA VAL A 21 -16.28 12.03 4.39
C VAL A 21 -17.54 12.85 4.23
N ASP A 22 -17.52 13.76 3.28
CA ASP A 22 -18.64 14.62 2.90
C ASP A 22 -19.20 14.13 1.56
N ARG A 23 -20.53 14.12 1.41
CA ARG A 23 -21.17 13.94 0.11
C ARG A 23 -21.20 15.28 -0.60
N LEU A 24 -20.80 15.28 -1.86
CA LEU A 24 -20.90 16.41 -2.77
C LEU A 24 -21.97 16.10 -3.82
N ASP A 25 -22.41 17.11 -4.56
CA ASP A 25 -23.28 16.88 -5.71
C ASP A 25 -22.50 16.08 -6.78
N GLY A 26 -22.90 14.82 -6.99
CA GLY A 26 -22.25 13.90 -7.94
C GLY A 26 -21.02 13.16 -7.40
N GLY A 27 -20.78 13.17 -6.09
CA GLY A 27 -19.66 12.41 -5.53
C GLY A 27 -19.40 12.57 -4.03
N LEU A 28 -18.12 12.45 -3.67
CA LEU A 28 -17.65 12.55 -2.30
C LEU A 28 -16.34 13.32 -2.18
N ARG A 29 -16.11 13.82 -0.97
CA ARG A 29 -14.83 14.37 -0.52
C ARG A 29 -14.41 13.66 0.76
N LEU A 30 -13.26 13.01 0.71
CA LEU A 30 -12.56 12.46 1.86
C LEU A 30 -11.44 13.42 2.24
N ARG A 31 -11.38 13.81 3.51
CA ARG A 31 -10.24 14.53 4.10
C ARG A 31 -9.67 13.71 5.23
N ALA A 32 -8.35 13.59 5.29
CA ALA A 32 -7.63 12.98 6.39
C ALA A 32 -6.55 13.94 6.89
N GLU A 33 -6.47 14.11 8.21
CA GLU A 33 -5.38 14.82 8.88
C GLU A 33 -4.70 13.85 9.83
N PHE A 34 -3.41 13.68 9.68
CA PHE A 34 -2.58 12.76 10.43
C PHE A 34 -1.43 13.53 11.06
N ALA A 35 -1.12 13.26 12.32
CA ALA A 35 0.09 13.78 12.94
C ALA A 35 0.63 12.81 13.97
N PHE A 36 1.93 12.58 13.94
CA PHE A 36 2.63 11.80 14.96
C PHE A 36 3.94 12.46 15.40
N THR A 37 4.48 11.99 16.51
CA THR A 37 5.79 12.39 17.03
C THR A 37 6.81 11.29 16.77
N ASP A 38 7.86 11.58 16.01
CA ASP A 38 9.00 10.70 15.82
C ASP A 38 10.23 11.32 16.50
N ARG A 39 10.77 10.65 17.54
CA ARG A 39 11.95 11.11 18.30
C ARG A 39 11.87 12.57 18.76
N GLY A 40 10.69 12.99 19.23
CA GLY A 40 10.44 14.35 19.73
C GLY A 40 10.02 15.37 18.68
N GLU A 41 10.02 15.01 17.40
CA GLU A 41 9.62 15.90 16.31
C GLU A 41 8.21 15.56 15.81
N ARG A 42 7.34 16.56 15.71
CA ARG A 42 5.99 16.41 15.14
C ARG A 42 6.08 16.32 13.61
N VAL A 43 5.38 15.34 13.04
CA VAL A 43 5.31 15.06 11.61
C VAL A 43 3.83 15.11 11.20
N PRO A 44 3.33 16.29 10.74
CA PRO A 44 1.96 16.46 10.29
C PRO A 44 1.82 16.14 8.79
N LEU A 45 0.69 15.54 8.40
CA LEU A 45 0.30 15.24 7.04
C LEU A 45 -1.19 15.49 6.87
N ARG A 46 -1.59 16.06 5.74
CA ARG A 46 -2.99 16.21 5.34
C ARG A 46 -3.18 15.63 3.96
N ALA A 47 -4.31 14.98 3.74
CA ALA A 47 -4.69 14.49 2.43
C ALA A 47 -6.16 14.80 2.15
N GLU A 48 -6.45 15.12 0.90
CA GLU A 48 -7.80 15.26 0.37
C GLU A 48 -7.95 14.40 -0.88
N LEU A 49 -9.05 13.65 -0.95
CA LEU A 49 -9.49 12.91 -2.13
C LEU A 49 -10.90 13.38 -2.48
N ARG A 50 -11.12 13.71 -3.75
CA ARG A 50 -12.47 13.84 -4.32
C ARG A 50 -12.67 12.74 -5.33
N ALA A 51 -13.89 12.20 -5.35
CA ALA A 51 -14.26 11.13 -6.24
C ALA A 51 -15.73 11.27 -6.66
N THR A 52 -16.08 10.65 -7.78
CA THR A 52 -17.47 10.51 -8.24
C THR A 52 -18.29 9.60 -7.32
N ASP A 53 -19.59 9.50 -7.56
CA ASP A 53 -20.47 8.55 -6.85
C ASP A 53 -20.14 7.08 -7.12
N THR A 54 -19.39 6.78 -8.18
CA THR A 54 -18.84 5.45 -8.50
C THR A 54 -17.43 5.24 -7.93
N PHE A 55 -16.96 6.16 -7.09
CA PHE A 55 -15.65 6.14 -6.44
C PHE A 55 -14.46 6.31 -7.40
N GLU A 56 -14.69 6.88 -8.58
CA GLU A 56 -13.60 7.26 -9.49
C GLU A 56 -12.94 8.56 -9.00
N PRO A 57 -11.62 8.58 -8.75
CA PRO A 57 -10.92 9.79 -8.32
C PRO A 57 -11.01 10.92 -9.35
N THR A 58 -11.26 12.13 -8.87
CA THR A 58 -11.24 13.36 -9.68
C THR A 58 -10.15 14.32 -9.23
N PHE A 59 -9.78 14.26 -7.95
CA PHE A 59 -8.73 15.08 -7.36
C PHE A 59 -8.10 14.37 -6.17
N PHE A 60 -6.78 14.48 -6.02
CA PHE A 60 -6.07 14.13 -4.81
C PHE A 60 -5.01 15.18 -4.50
N GLU A 61 -4.84 15.48 -3.22
CA GLU A 61 -3.76 16.34 -2.75
C GLU A 61 -3.24 15.82 -1.43
N VAL A 62 -1.93 15.91 -1.24
CA VAL A 62 -1.26 15.60 0.02
C VAL A 62 -0.23 16.66 0.34
N GLU A 63 -0.28 17.14 1.57
CA GLU A 63 0.53 18.25 2.06
C GLU A 63 1.11 17.93 3.44
N GLY A 64 2.40 18.20 3.63
CA GLY A 64 3.08 18.07 4.92
C GLY A 64 4.22 17.07 4.84
N ARG A 65 4.26 16.11 5.76
CA ARG A 65 5.39 15.19 5.93
C ARG A 65 4.94 13.79 6.33
N ASN A 66 5.52 12.75 5.74
CA ASN A 66 5.33 11.36 6.17
C ASN A 66 6.52 10.82 7.00
N ALA A 67 7.64 11.56 7.03
CA ALA A 67 8.77 11.35 7.92
C ALA A 67 9.43 12.70 8.24
N ARG A 68 10.30 12.73 9.27
CA ARG A 68 10.96 13.97 9.74
C ARG A 68 11.66 14.79 8.65
N ARG A 69 12.16 14.14 7.60
CA ARG A 69 12.94 14.75 6.51
C ARG A 69 12.35 14.48 5.13
N ALA A 70 11.05 14.20 5.06
CA ALA A 70 10.37 13.89 3.81
C ALA A 70 9.12 14.77 3.71
N ASP A 71 9.30 15.92 3.06
CA ASP A 71 8.20 16.81 2.69
C ASP A 71 7.42 16.23 1.51
N LEU A 72 6.11 16.41 1.56
CA LEU A 72 5.16 16.02 0.54
C LEU A 72 4.35 17.26 0.18
N HIS A 73 4.42 17.60 -1.10
CA HIS A 73 3.59 18.60 -1.76
C HIS A 73 3.26 18.04 -3.13
N GLU A 74 2.19 17.25 -3.17
CA GLU A 74 1.79 16.48 -4.34
C GLU A 74 0.30 16.63 -4.58
N SER A 75 -0.08 16.75 -5.86
CA SER A 75 -1.49 16.69 -6.25
C SER A 75 -1.68 15.94 -7.56
N VAL A 76 -2.88 15.40 -7.73
CA VAL A 76 -3.32 14.65 -8.89
C VAL A 76 -4.68 15.20 -9.30
N HIS A 77 -4.80 15.67 -10.54
CA HIS A 77 -6.04 16.19 -11.09
C HIS A 77 -6.41 15.32 -12.28
N PHE A 78 -7.56 14.66 -12.20
CA PHE A 78 -8.05 13.82 -13.29
C PHE A 78 -8.95 14.66 -14.18
N GLU A 79 -8.55 14.80 -15.44
CA GLU A 79 -9.33 15.36 -16.53
C GLU A 79 -9.90 14.22 -17.37
N ASP A 80 -10.65 14.52 -18.44
CA ASP A 80 -11.36 13.49 -19.22
C ASP A 80 -10.39 12.42 -19.78
N ASP A 81 -9.34 12.86 -20.47
CA ASP A 81 -8.38 11.97 -21.14
C ASP A 81 -6.96 12.00 -20.54
N GLU A 82 -6.69 12.94 -19.64
CA GLU A 82 -5.36 13.16 -19.04
C GLU A 82 -5.43 13.26 -17.53
N VAL A 83 -4.27 13.07 -16.90
CA VAL A 83 -4.06 13.33 -15.48
C VAL A 83 -2.89 14.28 -15.32
N GLU A 84 -3.13 15.43 -14.68
CA GLU A 84 -2.07 16.34 -14.25
C GLU A 84 -1.54 15.88 -12.88
N LEU A 85 -0.24 15.64 -12.83
CA LEU A 85 0.47 15.15 -11.66
C LEU A 85 1.46 16.22 -11.23
N ARG A 86 1.32 16.71 -10.01
CA ARG A 86 2.19 17.74 -9.43
C ARG A 86 3.02 17.15 -8.31
N THR A 87 4.31 17.43 -8.31
CA THR A 87 5.25 17.01 -7.26
C THR A 87 6.31 18.08 -7.08
N GLY A 88 6.47 18.60 -5.86
CA GLY A 88 7.58 19.50 -5.52
C GLY A 88 7.68 20.73 -6.42
N GLY A 89 6.54 21.26 -6.89
CA GLY A 89 6.45 22.43 -7.76
C GLY A 89 6.58 22.15 -9.27
N SER A 90 6.84 20.92 -9.68
CA SER A 90 6.81 20.49 -11.09
C SER A 90 5.49 19.81 -11.43
N ALA A 91 5.04 19.91 -12.68
CA ALA A 91 3.83 19.26 -13.17
C ALA A 91 4.13 18.45 -14.44
N VAL A 92 3.52 17.28 -14.56
CA VAL A 92 3.54 16.46 -15.79
C VAL A 92 2.12 16.01 -16.10
N ARG A 93 1.79 15.90 -17.39
CA ARG A 93 0.55 15.29 -17.85
C ARG A 93 0.81 13.93 -18.45
N VAL A 94 -0.06 12.99 -18.15
CA VAL A 94 -0.03 11.64 -18.69
C VAL A 94 -1.43 11.26 -19.17
N ALA A 95 -1.51 10.34 -20.12
CA ALA A 95 -2.80 9.76 -20.51
C ALA A 95 -3.47 9.12 -19.29
N ARG A 96 -4.79 9.29 -19.17
CA ARG A 96 -5.56 8.76 -18.05
C ARG A 96 -5.58 7.23 -18.08
N PRO A 97 -5.02 6.55 -17.08
CA PRO A 97 -5.14 5.10 -17.00
C PRO A 97 -6.54 4.73 -16.52
N GLU A 98 -7.12 3.69 -17.12
CA GLU A 98 -8.39 3.13 -16.63
C GLU A 98 -8.22 2.57 -15.21
N GLY A 99 -9.13 2.93 -14.31
CA GLY A 99 -9.16 2.36 -12.95
C GLY A 99 -7.96 2.75 -12.07
N ALA A 100 -7.28 3.86 -12.36
CA ALA A 100 -6.17 4.32 -11.54
C ALA A 100 -6.61 4.99 -10.24
N PHE A 101 -5.82 4.80 -9.17
CA PHE A 101 -6.02 5.47 -7.89
C PHE A 101 -4.77 6.24 -7.45
N PRO A 102 -4.95 7.43 -6.86
CA PRO A 102 -3.84 8.22 -6.40
C PRO A 102 -3.19 7.61 -5.14
N ILE A 103 -1.86 7.46 -5.13
CA ILE A 103 -1.08 7.00 -3.97
C ILE A 103 0.12 7.93 -3.78
N SER A 104 0.36 8.39 -2.55
CA SER A 104 1.62 9.07 -2.19
C SER A 104 2.46 8.19 -1.26
N GLY A 105 3.79 8.24 -1.40
CA GLY A 105 4.71 7.33 -0.71
C GLY A 105 6.06 7.95 -0.36
N VAL A 106 6.82 7.30 0.54
CA VAL A 106 8.20 7.69 0.85
C VAL A 106 9.09 7.36 -0.34
N ARG A 107 9.67 8.38 -0.98
CA ARG A 107 10.64 8.22 -2.07
C ARG A 107 12.08 8.31 -1.55
N ALA A 108 12.79 7.19 -1.55
CA ALA A 108 14.25 7.18 -1.47
C ALA A 108 14.82 6.78 -2.85
N GLY A 109 15.39 7.75 -3.58
CA GLY A 109 16.33 7.47 -4.68
C GLY A 109 15.79 7.01 -6.04
N LEU A 110 14.63 7.48 -6.52
CA LEU A 110 14.17 7.24 -7.90
C LEU A 110 14.16 8.53 -8.74
N PRO A 111 14.41 8.44 -10.07
CA PRO A 111 14.42 9.60 -10.98
C PRO A 111 13.06 10.30 -11.09
N ALA A 112 13.10 11.52 -11.65
CA ALA A 112 12.02 12.50 -11.69
C ALA A 112 10.79 12.11 -12.55
N ASP A 113 10.81 10.92 -13.17
CA ASP A 113 9.77 10.35 -14.04
C ASP A 113 8.53 9.90 -13.23
N GLY A 114 8.23 10.63 -12.15
CA GLY A 114 7.55 10.16 -10.95
C GLY A 114 6.04 9.95 -11.03
N ALA A 115 5.46 10.07 -12.22
CA ALA A 115 4.04 9.93 -12.47
C ALA A 115 3.46 8.57 -12.06
N ALA A 116 4.19 7.48 -12.33
CA ALA A 116 3.72 6.12 -12.06
C ALA A 116 3.62 5.77 -10.56
N ALA A 117 4.29 6.52 -9.67
CA ALA A 117 4.16 6.28 -8.23
C ALA A 117 2.93 6.98 -7.63
N LEU A 118 2.41 8.00 -8.33
CA LEU A 118 1.19 8.69 -7.94
C LEU A 118 -0.07 7.95 -8.39
N LEU A 119 0.01 7.07 -9.39
CA LEU A 119 -1.14 6.32 -9.89
C LEU A 119 -0.88 4.82 -9.77
N ALA A 120 -1.67 4.14 -8.94
CA ALA A 120 -1.69 2.68 -8.88
C ALA A 120 -2.84 2.12 -9.71
N ASP A 121 -2.58 1.03 -10.44
CA ASP A 121 -3.63 0.26 -11.12
C ASP A 121 -4.45 -0.51 -10.07
N ALA A 122 -5.78 -0.29 -10.03
CA ALA A 122 -6.68 -1.01 -9.15
C ALA A 122 -6.93 -2.46 -9.58
N ARG A 123 -6.56 -2.82 -10.82
CA ARG A 123 -6.53 -4.23 -11.24
C ARG A 123 -5.31 -4.84 -10.54
N GLY A 124 -5.55 -5.61 -9.47
CA GLY A 124 -4.50 -6.37 -8.78
C GLY A 124 -3.65 -7.17 -9.78
N PRO A 125 -2.43 -7.61 -9.42
CA PRO A 125 -1.46 -8.22 -10.35
C PRO A 125 -2.08 -9.42 -11.09
N GLY A 126 -2.65 -9.15 -12.26
CA GLY A 126 -3.35 -10.09 -13.11
C GLY A 126 -2.39 -10.66 -14.13
N GLY A 127 -1.44 -11.46 -13.65
CA GLY A 127 -0.55 -12.29 -14.47
C GLY A 127 -0.11 -13.46 -13.61
N SER A 128 -0.42 -14.68 -14.05
CA SER A 128 -0.29 -15.92 -13.28
C SER A 128 1.00 -15.97 -12.44
N ALA A 129 0.86 -15.82 -11.13
CA ALA A 129 1.87 -16.30 -10.20
C ALA A 129 1.79 -17.83 -10.24
N ASP A 130 2.58 -18.42 -11.14
CA ASP A 130 2.91 -19.84 -11.05
C ASP A 130 3.41 -20.07 -9.60
N PRO A 131 2.77 -20.95 -8.82
CA PRO A 131 3.18 -21.13 -7.44
C PRO A 131 4.64 -21.58 -7.43
N PRO A 132 5.49 -21.01 -6.56
CA PRO A 132 6.88 -21.45 -6.45
C PRO A 132 6.88 -22.96 -6.20
N PRO A 133 7.79 -23.73 -6.84
CA PRO A 133 7.81 -25.18 -6.70
C PRO A 133 7.89 -25.53 -5.22
N GLN A 134 6.86 -26.21 -4.73
CA GLN A 134 6.81 -26.66 -3.34
C GLN A 134 7.98 -27.62 -3.14
N ARG A 135 9.02 -27.14 -2.42
CA ARG A 135 10.05 -28.02 -1.89
C ARG A 135 9.36 -29.08 -1.04
N GLY A 136 9.56 -30.32 -1.45
CA GLY A 136 8.77 -31.48 -1.03
C GLY A 136 8.55 -31.55 0.47
N ALA A 137 7.30 -31.84 0.83
CA ALA A 137 6.93 -32.31 2.14
C ALA A 137 7.89 -33.42 2.58
N HIS A 138 8.46 -33.25 3.78
CA HIS A 138 9.14 -34.32 4.50
C HIS A 138 8.16 -35.49 4.65
N ARG A 139 8.29 -36.47 3.76
CA ARG A 139 7.59 -37.74 3.83
C ARG A 139 8.17 -38.50 5.03
N ALA A 140 7.42 -38.51 6.14
CA ALA A 140 7.68 -39.40 7.25
C ALA A 140 7.72 -40.84 6.72
N ALA A 141 8.89 -41.46 6.79
CA ALA A 141 9.10 -42.84 6.41
C ALA A 141 8.27 -43.75 7.33
N ARG A 142 7.22 -44.36 6.77
CA ARG A 142 6.58 -45.54 7.34
C ARG A 142 7.54 -46.71 7.12
N ASN A 143 8.28 -47.09 8.17
CA ASN A 143 9.00 -48.35 8.17
C ASN A 143 8.00 -49.51 8.33
N GLY A 144 7.79 -50.25 7.25
CA GLY A 144 7.19 -51.59 7.28
C GLY A 144 8.15 -52.61 7.93
N PRO A 145 7.64 -53.78 8.34
CA PRO A 145 8.33 -54.66 9.29
C PRO A 145 9.52 -55.38 8.65
N ALA A 146 10.67 -55.32 9.33
CA ALA A 146 11.85 -56.10 9.00
C ALA A 146 11.66 -57.57 9.36
N ARG A 147 11.92 -58.44 8.39
CA ARG A 147 11.88 -59.90 8.48
C ARG A 147 12.92 -60.44 9.48
N ARG A 148 12.50 -61.41 10.30
CA ARG A 148 13.38 -62.24 11.17
C ARG A 148 14.38 -63.04 10.33
N PRO A 149 15.65 -63.17 10.76
CA PRO A 149 16.57 -64.14 10.19
C PRO A 149 16.30 -65.56 10.73
N ALA A 150 16.46 -66.57 9.86
CA ALA A 150 16.37 -67.98 10.18
C ALA A 150 17.59 -68.46 10.99
N ARG A 151 17.37 -69.36 11.95
CA ARG A 151 18.39 -70.05 12.75
C ARG A 151 19.14 -71.09 11.90
N PRO A 152 20.48 -71.22 12.01
CA PRO A 152 21.19 -72.43 11.64
C PRO A 152 21.08 -73.48 12.76
N GLY A 153 20.92 -74.75 12.38
CA GLY A 153 20.77 -75.89 13.28
C GLY A 153 22.06 -76.31 13.99
N ALA A 154 21.89 -76.91 15.17
CA ALA A 154 22.86 -77.81 15.80
C ALA A 154 22.64 -79.23 15.25
N PRO A 155 23.70 -80.04 15.05
CA PRO A 155 24.16 -80.98 16.09
C PRO A 155 25.71 -81.14 16.05
N VAL A 156 26.47 -81.84 16.90
CA VAL A 156 26.32 -82.90 17.94
C VAL A 156 27.31 -82.54 19.04
#